data_AF-A0A964H6H6-F1
#
_entry.id   AF-A0A964H6H6-F1
#
_cell.length_a   1.000
_cell.length_b   1.000
_cell.length_c   1.000
_cell.angle_alpha   90.00
_cell.angle_beta   90.00
_cell.angle_gamma   90.00
#
_symmetry.space_group_name_H-M   'P 1'
#
loop_
_entity.id
_entity.type
_entity.pdbx_description
1 polymer ?
#
loop_
_entity_poly.entity_id
_entity_poly.type
_entity_poly.pdbx_seq_one_letter_code
_entity_poly.pdbx_strand_id
1 'polypeptide(L)'
;SNAHLDLKKARDLAMKMVRDYGMGNSLVASDEEVGEILRDAYQQVVEIYRTNQEMVEEVYKLIMDREVVHLEDIKKIKEKILG
;
A
#
# COMPACT_ATOMS: atom_id res chain seq x y z
N SER A 1 15.91 10.05 -1.03
CA SER A 1 15.06 8.85 -0.89
C SER A 1 13.84 9.03 -1.77
N ASN A 2 13.59 8.14 -2.73
CA ASN A 2 12.59 8.35 -3.79
C ASN A 2 11.14 8.26 -3.28
N ALA A 3 10.90 7.64 -2.12
CA ALA A 3 9.58 7.53 -1.51
C ALA A 3 9.15 8.76 -0.67
N HIS A 4 9.96 9.83 -0.62
CA HIS A 4 9.69 10.97 0.27
C HIS A 4 8.34 11.65 -0.01
N LEU A 5 7.96 11.78 -1.29
CA LEU A 5 6.68 12.37 -1.68
C LEU A 5 5.49 11.49 -1.27
N ASP A 6 5.61 10.18 -1.37
CA ASP A 6 4.54 9.25 -0.98
C ASP A 6 4.37 9.21 0.54
N LEU A 7 5.47 9.21 1.30
CA LEU A 7 5.44 9.32 2.76
C LEU A 7 4.79 10.62 3.22
N LYS A 8 5.09 11.74 2.55
CA LYS A 8 4.45 13.03 2.85
C LYS A 8 2.95 12.96 2.58
N LYS A 9 2.53 12.44 1.43
CA LYS A 9 1.11 12.30 1.07
C LYS A 9 0.35 11.39 2.05
N ALA A 10 0.94 10.27 2.45
CA ALA A 10 0.36 9.36 3.43
C ALA A 10 0.14 10.06 4.78
N ARG A 11 1.13 10.82 5.23
CA ARG A 11 1.03 11.61 6.47
C ARG A 11 -0.05 12.70 6.38
N ASP A 12 -0.07 13.45 5.28
CA ASP A 12 -1.06 14.52 5.07
C ASP A 12 -2.50 13.94 5.03
N LEU A 13 -2.68 12.77 4.42
CA LEU A 13 -3.96 12.07 4.42
C LEU A 13 -4.37 11.61 5.82
N ALA A 14 -3.46 10.97 6.57
CA ALA A 14 -3.74 10.51 7.92
C ALA A 14 -4.06 11.69 8.87
N MET A 15 -3.41 12.84 8.70
CA MET A 15 -3.76 14.06 9.45
C MET A 15 -5.19 14.52 9.16
N LYS A 16 -5.62 14.51 7.89
CA LYS A 16 -7.00 14.86 7.52
C LYS A 16 -8.01 13.89 8.11
N MET A 17 -7.71 12.58 8.07
CA MET A 17 -8.57 11.56 8.66
C MET A 17 -8.83 11.84 10.15
N VAL A 18 -7.79 12.13 10.92
CA VAL A 18 -7.93 12.36 12.35
C VAL A 18 -8.53 13.74 12.66
N ARG A 19 -8.01 14.81 12.04
CA ARG A 19 -8.35 16.20 12.43
C ARG A 19 -9.57 16.76 11.74
N ASP A 20 -9.78 16.43 10.46
CA ASP A 20 -10.84 17.05 9.66
C ASP A 20 -12.05 16.12 9.54
N TYR A 21 -11.83 14.81 9.46
CA TYR A 21 -12.90 13.82 9.26
C TYR A 21 -13.36 13.12 10.55
N GLY A 22 -12.67 13.34 11.67
CA GLY A 22 -12.99 12.71 12.95
C GLY A 22 -12.95 11.18 12.90
N MET A 23 -12.08 10.61 12.04
CA MET A 23 -11.87 9.17 11.89
C MET A 23 -10.82 8.62 12.87
N GLY A 24 -10.47 9.40 13.90
CA GLY A 24 -9.70 8.94 15.05
C GLY A 24 -10.56 8.13 16.01
N ASN A 25 -9.93 7.44 16.95
CA ASN A 25 -10.61 6.69 18.00
C ASN A 25 -10.94 7.59 19.22
N SER A 26 -10.26 8.73 19.34
CA SER A 26 -10.42 9.71 20.40
C SER A 26 -11.36 10.84 19.99
N LEU A 27 -12.04 11.43 20.97
CA LEU A 27 -12.80 12.68 20.80
C LEU A 27 -11.89 13.88 20.49
N VAL A 28 -10.63 13.82 20.92
CA VAL A 28 -9.63 14.87 20.67
C VAL A 28 -8.57 14.30 19.75
N ALA A 29 -8.48 14.87 18.56
CA ALA A 29 -7.48 14.55 17.57
C ALA A 29 -6.05 14.67 18.12
N SER A 30 -5.25 13.63 17.94
CA SER A 30 -3.87 13.57 18.41
C SER A 30 -2.89 13.13 17.31
N ASP A 31 -1.63 13.51 17.45
CA ASP A 31 -0.56 13.05 16.54
C ASP A 31 -0.22 11.56 16.76
N GLU A 32 -0.58 11.00 17.91
CA GLU A 32 -0.44 9.57 18.21
C GLU A 32 -1.35 8.73 17.30
N GLU A 33 -2.61 9.10 17.16
CA GLU A 33 -3.57 8.42 16.26
C GLU A 33 -3.14 8.46 14.79
N VAL A 34 -2.54 9.59 14.36
CA VAL A 34 -1.95 9.68 13.02
C VAL A 34 -0.83 8.64 12.86
N GLY A 35 -0.01 8.46 13.89
CA GLY A 35 1.04 7.46 13.93
C GLY A 35 0.52 6.02 13.92
N GLU A 36 -0.58 5.75 14.63
CA GLU A 36 -1.25 4.45 14.66
C GLU A 36 -1.81 4.07 13.28
N ILE A 37 -2.58 4.96 12.64
CA ILE A 37 -3.14 4.72 11.30
C ILE A 37 -2.04 4.39 10.29
N LEU A 38 -0.94 5.16 10.30
CA LEU A 38 0.17 4.94 9.38
C LEU A 38 0.86 3.59 9.63
N ARG A 39 1.02 3.20 10.90
CA ARG A 39 1.64 1.94 11.30
C ARG A 39 0.79 0.74 10.90
N ASP A 40 -0.52 0.82 11.14
CA ASP A 40 -1.46 -0.23 10.80
C ASP A 40 -1.56 -0.43 9.29
N ALA A 41 -1.66 0.67 8.54
CA ALA A 41 -1.65 0.62 7.08
C ALA A 41 -0.35 0.00 6.54
N TYR A 42 0.81 0.37 7.10
CA TYR A 42 2.08 -0.22 6.73
C TYR A 42 2.11 -1.73 7.01
N GLN A 43 1.67 -2.15 8.19
CA GLN A 43 1.66 -3.56 8.59
C GLN A 43 0.74 -4.41 7.69
N GLN A 44 -0.43 -3.89 7.32
CA GLN A 44 -1.33 -4.53 6.36
C GLN A 44 -0.68 -4.70 4.98
N VAL A 45 -0.01 -3.66 4.48
CA VAL A 45 0.67 -3.73 3.18
C VAL A 45 1.84 -4.73 3.20
N VAL A 46 2.59 -4.81 4.30
CA VAL A 46 3.64 -5.82 4.48
C VAL A 46 3.07 -7.24 4.39
N GLU A 47 1.91 -7.49 5.01
CA GLU A 47 1.25 -8.79 4.95
C GLU A 47 0.72 -9.10 3.54
N ILE A 48 0.09 -8.13 2.87
CA ILE A 48 -0.36 -8.26 1.47
C ILE A 48 0.83 -8.57 0.56
N TYR A 49 1.93 -7.85 0.70
CA TYR A 49 3.14 -8.09 -0.09
C TYR A 49 3.67 -9.51 0.13
N ARG A 50 3.82 -9.93 1.40
CA ARG A 50 4.32 -11.26 1.74
C ARG A 50 3.43 -12.38 1.20
N THR A 51 2.11 -12.23 1.31
CA THR A 51 1.14 -13.23 0.82
C THR A 51 1.07 -13.29 -0.71
N ASN A 52 1.49 -12.23 -1.41
CA ASN A 52 1.48 -12.15 -2.88
C ASN A 52 2.90 -12.10 -3.47
N GLN A 53 3.93 -12.52 -2.73
CA GLN A 53 5.33 -12.34 -3.14
C GLN A 53 5.61 -12.98 -4.51
N GLU A 54 5.13 -14.21 -4.74
CA GLU A 54 5.30 -14.91 -6.02
C GLU A 54 4.67 -14.15 -7.19
N MET A 55 3.48 -13.58 -6.99
CA MET A 55 2.81 -12.76 -8.01
C MET A 55 3.61 -11.49 -8.32
N VAL A 56 4.15 -10.82 -7.29
CA VAL A 56 5.01 -9.64 -7.47
C VAL A 56 6.27 -9.98 -8.26
N GLU A 57 6.90 -11.11 -7.97
CA GLU A 57 8.10 -11.56 -8.67
C GLU A 57 7.83 -11.88 -10.15
N GLU A 58 6.72 -12.54 -10.47
CA GLU A 58 6.33 -12.82 -11.86
C GLU A 58 6.00 -11.52 -12.64
N VAL A 59 5.30 -10.57 -12.00
CA VAL A 59 5.04 -9.26 -12.60
C VAL A 59 6.35 -8.50 -12.82
N TYR A 60 7.29 -8.55 -11.87
CA TYR A 60 8.61 -7.92 -12.01
C TYR A 60 9.37 -8.46 -13.21
N LYS A 61 9.40 -9.78 -13.42
CA LYS A 61 10.02 -10.40 -14.60
C LYS A 61 9.41 -9.87 -15.90
N LEU A 62 8.09 -9.70 -15.93
CA LEU A 62 7.39 -9.17 -17.11
C LEU A 62 7.72 -7.70 -17.38
N ILE A 63 7.82 -6.87 -16.33
CA ILE A 63 8.26 -5.47 -16.46
C ILE A 63 9.68 -5.40 -17.02
N MET A 64 10.58 -6.28 -16.56
CA MET A 64 11.97 -6.30 -17.04
C MET A 64 12.10 -6.70 -18.52
N ASP A 65 11.17 -7.52 -19.03
CA ASP A 65 11.16 -7.98 -20.42
C ASP A 65 10.50 -6.98 -21.38
N ARG A 66 9.39 -6.36 -20.95
CA ARG A 66 8.51 -5.59 -21.85
C ARG A 66 8.40 -4.11 -21.53
N GLU A 67 8.95 -3.66 -20.41
CA GLU A 67 8.82 -2.31 -19.82
C GLU A 67 7.38 -1.86 -19.49
N VAL A 68 6.37 -2.51 -20.06
CA VAL A 68 4.95 -2.21 -19.89
C VAL A 68 4.20 -3.49 -19.53
N VAL A 69 3.35 -3.40 -18.51
CA VAL A 69 2.46 -4.49 -18.06
C VAL A 69 1.03 -3.97 -18.00
N HIS A 70 0.09 -4.77 -18.50
CA HIS A 70 -1.34 -4.45 -18.44
C HIS A 70 -2.06 -5.29 -17.38
N LEU A 71 -3.25 -4.83 -17.00
CA LEU A 71 -4.09 -5.54 -16.01
C LEU A 71 -4.37 -7.00 -16.40
N GLU A 72 -4.57 -7.28 -17.68
CA GLU A 72 -4.82 -8.63 -18.18
C GLU A 72 -3.62 -9.56 -17.99
N ASP A 73 -2.40 -9.04 -18.01
CA ASP A 73 -1.20 -9.84 -17.73
C ASP A 73 -1.16 -10.25 -16.25
N ILE A 74 -1.51 -9.32 -15.35
CA ILE A 74 -1.59 -9.59 -13.91
C ILE A 74 -2.65 -10.66 -13.61
N LYS A 75 -3.81 -10.60 -14.27
CA LYS A 75 -4.87 -11.61 -14.13
C LYS A 75 -4.40 -12.99 -14.57
N LYS A 76 -3.72 -13.10 -15.70
CA LYS A 76 -3.15 -14.38 -16.19
C LYS A 76 -2.11 -14.94 -15.24
N ILE A 77 -1.23 -14.09 -14.69
CA ILE A 77 -0.25 -14.51 -13.67
C ILE A 77 -0.97 -15.05 -12.43
N LYS A 78 -2.01 -14.33 -11.96
CA LYS A 78 -2.81 -14.76 -10.82
C LYS A 78 -3.51 -16.11 -11.07
N GLU A 79 -4.11 -16.31 -12.23
CA GLU A 79 -4.74 -17.58 -12.62
C GLU A 79 -3.72 -18.72 -12.67
N LYS A 80 -2.51 -18.48 -13.16
CA LYS A 80 -1.43 -19.48 -13.20
C LYS A 80 -0.93 -19.90 -11.81
N ILE A 81 -0.93 -18.99 -10.84
CA ILE A 81 -0.47 -19.27 -9.47
C ILE A 81 -1.56 -19.98 -8.65
N LEU A 82 -2.84 -19.67 -8.90
CA LEU A 82 -3.98 -20.19 -8.13
C LEU A 82 -4.66 -21.42 -8.76
N GLY A 83 -4.43 -21.68 -10.04
CA GLY A 83 -4.95 -22.84 -10.77
C GLY A 83 -3.99 -24.02 -10.73
#